data_AF-A0A852SXB9-F1
#
_entry.id   AF-A0A852SXB9-F1
#
_cell.length_a   1.000
_cell.length_b   1.000
_cell.length_c   1.000
_cell.angle_alpha   90.00
_cell.angle_beta   90.00
_cell.angle_gamma   90.00
#
_symmetry.space_group_name_H-M   'P 1'
#
loop_
_entity.id
_entity.type
_entity.pdbx_description
1 polymer ?
#
loop_
_entity_poly.entity_id
_entity_poly.type
_entity_poly.pdbx_seq_one_letter_code
_entity_poly.pdbx_strand_id
1 'polypeptide(L)' 'MDGDVTFEAVMQRPGLVDAVIRLTAGRGEPPAALRGRARYRDVEVWEVFVLDDSTDWPRRAVYRLVDRMDDDGDPVDDEP' A
#
# COMPACT_ATOMS: atom_id res chain seq x y z
N MET A 1 20.53 -0.05 -14.02
CA MET A 1 20.27 -1.26 -13.22
C MET A 1 19.39 -0.81 -12.08
N ASP A 2 18.09 -0.82 -12.34
CA ASP A 2 17.05 -0.50 -11.36
C ASP A 2 16.99 -1.65 -10.36
N GLY A 3 17.38 -1.34 -9.13
CA GLY A 3 17.46 -2.31 -8.04
C GLY A 3 16.20 -2.23 -7.21
N ASP A 4 15.08 -2.63 -7.79
CA ASP A 4 13.82 -2.72 -7.06
C ASP A 4 13.95 -3.75 -5.94
N VAL A 5 13.41 -3.43 -4.76
CA VAL A 5 13.40 -4.33 -3.62
C VAL A 5 11.99 -4.88 -3.44
N THR A 6 11.85 -6.20 -3.56
CA THR A 6 10.60 -6.89 -3.24
C THR A 6 10.62 -7.42 -1.81
N PHE A 7 9.55 -7.17 -1.05
CA PHE A 7 9.38 -7.68 0.31
C PHE A 7 7.91 -7.98 0.62
N GLU A 8 7.69 -8.82 1.62
CA GLU A 8 6.35 -9.12 2.14
C GLU A 8 6.07 -8.21 3.33
N ALA A 9 4.87 -7.62 3.36
CA ALA A 9 4.43 -6.76 4.44
C ALA A 9 3.02 -7.15 4.91
N VAL A 10 2.75 -6.88 6.18
CA VAL A 10 1.42 -7.05 6.75
C VAL A 10 0.67 -5.73 6.56
N MET A 11 -0.47 -5.82 5.90
CA MET A 11 -1.37 -4.72 5.67
C MET A 11 -2.57 -4.87 6.61
N GLN A 12 -2.82 -3.83 7.40
CA GLN A 12 -3.99 -3.74 8.26
C GLN A 12 -5.00 -2.81 7.60
N ARG A 13 -6.15 -3.36 7.21
CA ARG A 13 -7.29 -2.59 6.71
C ARG A 13 -8.32 -2.43 7.82
N PRO A 14 -8.79 -1.20 8.11
CA PRO A 14 -9.88 -1.00 9.05
C PRO A 14 -11.10 -1.86 8.66
N GLY A 15 -11.63 -2.62 9.63
CA GLY A 15 -12.82 -3.47 9.42
C GLY A 15 -12.57 -4.76 8.64
N LEU A 16 -11.32 -5.07 8.26
CA LEU A 16 -10.96 -6.28 7.53
C LEU A 16 -9.83 -7.04 8.24
N VAL A 17 -9.61 -8.29 7.82
CA VAL A 17 -8.53 -9.14 8.34
C VAL A 17 -7.20 -8.68 7.74
N ASP A 18 -6.15 -8.72 8.57
CA ASP A 18 -4.77 -8.46 8.15
C ASP A 18 -4.39 -9.31 6.94
N ALA A 19 -3.83 -8.67 5.91
CA ALA A 19 -3.43 -9.31 4.66
C ALA A 19 -1.91 -9.23 4.49
N VAL A 20 -1.30 -10.30 3.99
CA VAL A 20 0.10 -10.26 3.55
C VAL A 20 0.14 -9.86 2.09
N ILE A 21 0.82 -8.75 1.79
CA ILE A 21 1.00 -8.28 0.42
C ILE A 21 2.48 -8.29 0.03
N ARG A 22 2.73 -8.59 -1.24
CA ARG A 22 4.06 -8.45 -1.85
C ARG A 22 4.18 -7.06 -2.43
N LEU A 23 5.20 -6.36 -1.99
CA LEU A 23 5.47 -4.97 -2.36
C LEU A 23 6.80 -4.91 -3.08
N THR A 24 6.89 -4.03 -4.08
CA THR A 24 8.13 -3.73 -4.80
C THR A 24 8.35 -2.23 -4.76
N ALA A 25 9.52 -1.79 -4.28
CA ALA A 25 9.84 -0.38 -4.12
C ALA A 25 11.13 0.00 -4.84
N GLY A 26 11.13 1.18 -5.47
CA GLY A 26 12.31 1.76 -6.12
C GLY A 26 13.39 2.14 -5.10
N ARG A 27 14.65 2.07 -5.52
CA ARG A 27 15.79 2.38 -4.64
C ARG A 27 15.84 3.88 -4.31
N GLY A 28 15.49 4.23 -3.06
CA GLY A 28 15.56 5.61 -2.56
C GLY A 28 14.21 6.31 -2.43
N GLU A 29 13.11 5.64 -2.78
CA GLU A 29 11.77 6.13 -2.51
C GLU A 29 11.38 5.84 -1.05
N PRO A 30 10.90 6.83 -0.29
CA PRO A 30 10.44 6.59 1.07
C PRO A 30 9.22 5.64 1.03
N PRO A 31 9.23 4.56 1.84
CA PRO A 31 8.15 3.57 1.85
C PRO A 31 6.80 4.11 2.36
N ALA A 32 6.74 5.35 2.84
CA ALA A 32 5.48 6.01 3.19
C ALA A 32 4.60 6.34 1.98
N ALA A 33 5.10 6.19 0.75
CA ALA A 33 4.35 6.45 -0.48
C ALA A 33 4.30 5.22 -1.40
N LEU A 34 4.02 4.04 -0.84
CA LEU A 34 3.80 2.85 -1.65
C LEU A 34 2.43 2.90 -2.30
N ARG A 35 2.40 2.66 -3.62
CA ARG A 35 1.18 2.61 -4.44
C ARG A 35 1.02 1.21 -4.99
N GLY A 36 -0.11 0.57 -4.72
CA GLY A 36 -0.48 -0.73 -5.27
C GLY A 36 -1.68 -0.60 -6.20
N ARG A 37 -1.68 -1.33 -7.33
CA ARG A 37 -2.90 -1.49 -8.13
C ARG A 37 -3.80 -2.55 -7.53
N ALA A 38 -5.08 -2.25 -7.42
CA ALA A 38 -6.13 -3.15 -6.96
C ALA A 38 -7.40 -2.95 -7.80
N ARG A 39 -8.40 -3.81 -7.58
CA ARG A 39 -9.72 -3.68 -8.20
C ARG A 39 -10.77 -3.52 -7.11
N TYR A 40 -11.59 -2.47 -7.19
CA TYR A 40 -12.69 -2.18 -6.26
C TYR A 40 -13.99 -1.99 -7.05
N ARG A 41 -15.03 -2.77 -6.74
CA ARG A 41 -16.33 -2.74 -7.44
C ARG A 41 -16.19 -2.67 -8.98
N ASP A 42 -15.33 -3.54 -9.53
CA ASP A 42 -15.01 -3.62 -10.96
C ASP A 42 -14.22 -2.46 -11.59
N VAL A 43 -13.79 -1.48 -10.79
CA VAL A 43 -12.93 -0.37 -11.21
C VAL A 43 -11.49 -0.63 -10.77
N GLU A 44 -10.52 -0.31 -11.64
CA GLU A 44 -9.10 -0.31 -11.27
C GLU A 44 -8.77 0.90 -10.40
N VAL A 45 -8.11 0.68 -9.27
CA VAL A 45 -7.78 1.71 -8.28
C VAL A 45 -6.36 1.57 -7.78
N TRP A 46 -5.76 2.68 -7.40
CA TRP A 46 -4.51 2.79 -6.67
C TRP A 46 -4.76 2.86 -5.18
N GLU A 47 -4.17 1.97 -4.42
CA GLU A 47 -4.16 1.99 -2.96
C GLU A 47 -2.86 2.63 -2.46
N VAL A 48 -2.99 3.65 -1.62
CA VAL A 48 -1.86 4.37 -1.01
C VAL A 48 -1.66 3.89 0.42
N PHE A 49 -0.42 3.51 0.72
CA PHE A 49 -0.06 2.97 2.02
C PHE A 49 1.03 3.79 2.70
N VAL A 50 0.86 4.01 4.01
CA VAL A 50 1.90 4.60 4.86
C VAL A 50 2.42 3.55 5.84
N LEU A 51 3.71 3.62 6.12
CA LEU A 51 4.35 2.85 7.17
C LEU A 51 3.90 3.40 8.54
N ASP A 52 3.52 2.52 9.45
CA ASP A 52 3.29 2.93 10.83
C ASP A 52 4.63 3.23 11.54
N ASP A 53 4.71 4.42 12.15
CA ASP A 53 5.93 5.01 12.74
C ASP A 53 6.49 4.19 13.92
N SER A 54 5.72 3.21 14.43
CA SER A 54 6.17 2.29 15.48
C SER A 54 7.10 1.17 14.97
N THR A 55 7.45 1.16 13.69
CA THR A 55 8.02 -0.03 13.03
C THR A 55 9.48 0.12 12.63
N ASP A 56 10.35 -0.71 13.22
CA ASP A 56 11.75 -0.85 12.79
C ASP A 56 11.83 -1.53 11.40
N TRP A 57 12.26 -0.76 10.40
CA TRP A 57 12.77 -1.28 9.13
C TRP A 57 14.00 -2.19 9.40
N PRO A 58 14.27 -3.37 8.80
CA PRO A 58 13.64 -4.14 7.73
C PRO A 58 13.49 -5.65 8.11
N ARG A 59 12.42 -6.02 8.81
CA ARG A 59 11.98 -7.45 8.95
C ARG A 59 10.47 -7.63 9.05
N ARG A 60 9.76 -6.62 9.57
CA ARG A 60 8.30 -6.61 9.69
C ARG A 60 7.86 -5.17 9.52
N ALA A 61 7.35 -4.81 8.36
CA ALA A 61 6.73 -3.51 8.12
C ALA A 61 5.20 -3.68 8.21
N VAL A 62 4.54 -2.79 8.95
CA VAL A 62 3.07 -2.72 9.01
C VAL A 62 2.63 -1.50 8.23
N TYR A 63 1.75 -1.73 7.26
CA TYR A 63 1.17 -0.67 6.45
C TYR A 63 -0.32 -0.52 6.76
N ARG A 64 -0.77 0.72 6.75
CA ARG A 64 -2.20 1.05 6.77
C ARG A 64 -2.61 1.66 5.44
N LEU A 65 -3.80 1.31 4.97
CA LEU A 65 -4.44 1.98 3.85
C LEU A 65 -4.78 3.41 4.27
N VAL A 66 -4.36 4.40 3.48
CA VAL A 66 -4.69 5.81 3.70
C VAL A 66 -5.73 6.28 2.70
N ASP A 67 -5.60 5.89 1.44
CA ASP A 67 -6.46 6.37 0.37
C ASP A 67 -6.62 5.34 -0.74
N ARG A 68 -7.75 5.43 -1.47
CA ARG A 68 -7.99 4.73 -2.73
C ARG A 68 -8.27 5.78 -3.79
N MET A 69 -7.54 5.71 -4.90
CA MET A 69 -7.72 6.62 -6.03
C MET A 69 -8.01 5.82 -7.29
N ASP A 70 -8.74 6.36 -8.26
CA ASP A 70 -8.83 5.76 -9.59
C ASP A 70 -7.50 5.91 -10.37
N ASP A 71 -7.45 5.38 -11.59
CA ASP A 71 -6.27 5.46 -12.44
C ASP A 71 -5.87 6.88 -12.86
N ASP A 72 -6.80 7.85 -12.78
CA ASP A 72 -6.56 9.26 -13.05
C ASP A 72 -6.05 10.01 -11.78
N GLY A 73 -6.14 9.36 -10.61
CA GLY A 73 -5.66 9.88 -9.33
C GLY A 73 -6.76 10.58 -8.53
N ASP A 74 -8.02 10.44 -8.93
CA ASP A 74 -9.17 10.98 -8.20
C ASP A 74 -9.57 10.04 -7.06
N PRO A 75 -9.87 10.56 -5.85
CA PRO A 75 -10.26 9.73 -4.72
C PRO A 75 -11.57 8.99 -5.01
N VAL A 76 -11.62 7.70 -4.68
CA VAL A 76 -12.86 6.92 -4.77
C VAL A 76 -13.55 6.92 -3.41
N ASP A 77 -14.84 7.26 -3.38
CA ASP A 77 -15.61 7.29 -2.14
C ASP A 77 -15.74 5.86 -1.53
N ASP A 78 -15.28 5.69 -0.30
CA ASP A 78 -15.66 4.58 0.57
C ASP A 78 -17.05 4.89 1.16
N GLU A 79 -18.12 4.73 0.37
CA GLU A 79 -19.46 4.71 0.98
C GLU A 79 -19.62 3.40 1.79
N PRO A 80 -19.98 3.49 3.09
CA PRO A 80 -20.16 2.35 3.98
C PRO A 80 -21.35 1.45 3.61
#